data_AF-A0A7J4BBZ1-F1
#
_entry.id   AF-A0A7J4BBZ1-F1
#
_cell.length_a   1.000
_cell.length_b   1.000
_cell.length_c   1.000
_cell.angle_alpha   90.00
_cell.angle_beta   90.00
_cell.angle_gamma   90.00
#
_symmetry.space_group_name_H-M   'P 1'
#
loop_
_entity.id
_entity.type
_entity.pdbx_description
1 polymer ?
#
loop_
_entity_poly.entity_id
_entity_poly.type
_entity_poly.pdbx_seq_one_letter_code
_entity_poly.pdbx_strand_id
1 'polypeptide(L)'
;MMALRPMRCYHDIKRQPYTRVSKHKPRKSYVKGVPSSKLHHFETGNAKGDFKLKYAVVAGNPVQIRSNSLESARMMAAKHLAKQLSDNGFFLKILVFPHHVLREKALATGAGADRLSEGMRHSFGRPAGQAARVDAGQRIMMACVPEGKDEIVKEALRRATTKLPGACRIEKVE
;
A
#
# COMPACT_ATOMS: atom_id res chain seq x y z
N MET A 1 -11.06 14.68 -14.39
CA MET A 1 -10.02 13.66 -14.15
C MET A 1 -10.72 12.33 -13.90
N MET A 2 -10.40 11.27 -14.64
CA MET A 2 -11.10 9.98 -14.49
C MET A 2 -10.89 9.43 -13.07
N ALA A 3 -11.96 8.97 -12.43
CA ALA A 3 -11.89 8.43 -11.08
C ALA A 3 -10.98 7.18 -11.04
N LEU A 4 -10.32 6.97 -9.90
CA LEU A 4 -9.49 5.78 -9.69
C LEU A 4 -10.35 4.52 -9.81
N ARG A 5 -9.93 3.56 -10.64
CA ARG A 5 -10.60 2.25 -10.73
C ARG A 5 -10.64 1.55 -9.36
N PRO A 6 -11.68 0.76 -9.07
CA PRO A 6 -11.78 0.02 -7.82
C PRO A 6 -10.66 -1.01 -7.68
N MET A 7 -10.29 -1.33 -6.43
CA MET A 7 -9.13 -2.20 -6.15
C MET A 7 -9.30 -3.62 -6.69
N ARG A 8 -10.55 -4.11 -6.79
CA ARG A 8 -10.88 -5.43 -7.35
C ARG A 8 -10.30 -5.66 -8.75
N CYS A 9 -10.07 -4.59 -9.53
CA CYS A 9 -9.46 -4.69 -10.87
C CYS A 9 -7.97 -5.05 -10.83
N TYR A 10 -7.27 -4.73 -9.73
CA TYR A 10 -5.82 -4.89 -9.58
C TYR A 10 -5.42 -5.82 -8.43
N HIS A 11 -6.40 -6.42 -7.75
CA HIS A 11 -6.20 -7.25 -6.56
C HIS A 11 -5.28 -8.45 -6.82
N ASP A 12 -5.54 -9.18 -7.91
CA ASP A 12 -4.87 -10.44 -8.19
C ASP A 12 -3.52 -10.27 -8.88
N ILE A 13 -2.53 -11.06 -8.45
CA ILE A 13 -1.21 -11.10 -9.09
C ILE A 13 -1.25 -12.03 -10.32
N LYS A 14 -1.71 -11.50 -11.46
CA LYS A 14 -1.84 -12.28 -12.72
C LYS A 14 -0.74 -12.03 -13.76
N ARG A 15 0.04 -10.95 -13.59
CA ARG A 15 0.96 -10.44 -14.61
C ARG A 15 2.39 -10.37 -14.09
N GLN A 16 3.36 -10.39 -14.99
CA GLN A 16 4.77 -10.18 -14.63
C GLN A 16 5.00 -8.82 -13.92
N PRO A 17 6.01 -8.71 -13.05
CA PRO A 17 6.36 -7.46 -12.40
C PRO A 17 6.72 -6.36 -13.41
N TYR A 18 6.01 -5.23 -13.33
CA TYR A 18 6.29 -4.03 -14.10
C TYR A 18 6.89 -2.95 -13.19
N THR A 19 8.21 -2.97 -13.03
CA THR A 19 8.92 -2.25 -11.95
C THR A 19 10.12 -1.42 -12.41
N ARG A 20 10.52 -1.51 -13.68
CA ARG A 20 11.73 -0.85 -14.22
C ARG A 20 11.55 0.66 -14.35
N VAL A 21 11.59 1.32 -13.19
CA VAL A 21 11.46 2.76 -12.97
C VAL A 21 12.75 3.27 -12.35
N SER A 22 13.37 4.30 -12.95
CA SER A 22 14.52 4.98 -12.33
C SER A 22 14.20 6.45 -12.09
N LYS A 23 14.23 6.86 -10.81
CA LYS A 23 14.06 8.27 -10.42
C LYS A 23 15.28 9.12 -10.81
N HIS A 24 16.48 8.58 -10.59
CA HIS A 24 17.75 9.30 -10.78
C HIS A 24 18.24 9.31 -12.24
N LYS A 25 17.96 8.25 -13.00
CA LYS A 25 18.37 8.13 -14.41
C LYS A 25 17.15 7.81 -15.29
N PRO A 26 16.27 8.79 -15.57
CA PRO A 26 15.05 8.55 -16.34
C PRO A 26 15.30 7.91 -17.71
N ARG A 27 16.45 8.17 -18.35
CA ARG A 27 16.85 7.54 -19.63
C ARG A 27 17.01 6.01 -19.54
N LYS A 28 17.32 5.46 -18.35
CA LYS A 28 17.41 4.01 -18.09
C LYS A 28 16.07 3.39 -17.69
N SER A 29 15.02 4.20 -17.55
CA SER A 29 13.68 3.75 -17.19
C SER A 29 12.95 3.20 -18.42
N TYR A 30 12.52 1.94 -18.38
CA TYR A 30 11.65 1.39 -19.42
C TYR A 30 10.21 1.87 -19.24
N VAL A 31 9.79 2.06 -17.99
CA VAL A 31 8.46 2.59 -17.68
C VAL A 31 8.57 4.11 -17.50
N LYS A 32 7.85 4.87 -18.32
CA LYS A 32 7.85 6.34 -18.30
C LYS A 32 6.50 6.88 -17.83
N GLY A 33 6.49 8.07 -17.23
CA GLY A 33 5.26 8.73 -16.78
C GLY A 33 4.57 8.04 -15.59
N VAL A 34 5.35 7.42 -14.70
CA VAL A 34 4.82 6.75 -13.51
C VAL A 34 4.41 7.79 -12.47
N PRO A 35 3.17 7.76 -11.96
CA PRO A 35 2.75 8.66 -10.89
C PRO A 35 3.50 8.35 -9.59
N SER A 36 3.70 9.36 -8.74
CA SER A 36 4.34 9.18 -7.44
C SER A 36 3.48 8.30 -6.51
N SER A 37 4.16 7.51 -5.67
CA SER A 37 3.50 6.81 -4.56
C SER A 37 2.83 7.82 -3.63
N LYS A 38 1.64 7.47 -3.13
CA LYS A 38 0.98 8.21 -2.05
C LYS A 38 1.60 7.96 -0.67
N LEU A 39 2.26 6.83 -0.50
CA LEU A 39 3.00 6.51 0.71
C LEU A 39 4.38 7.17 0.63
N HIS A 40 4.62 8.17 1.47
CA HIS A 40 5.88 8.90 1.57
C HIS A 40 6.65 8.57 2.86
N HIS A 41 5.94 8.47 3.98
CA HIS A 41 6.52 8.15 5.29
C HIS A 41 6.29 6.68 5.62
N PHE A 42 7.37 5.91 5.70
CA PHE A 42 7.31 4.50 6.06
C PHE A 42 7.37 4.29 7.56
N GLU A 43 7.93 5.24 8.29
CA GLU A 43 8.12 5.19 9.74
C GLU A 43 7.32 6.32 10.39
N THR A 44 6.72 6.05 11.55
CA THR A 44 5.94 7.01 12.33
C THR A 44 6.14 6.72 13.81
N GLY A 45 6.22 7.78 14.62
CA GLY A 45 6.52 7.67 16.05
C GLY A 45 8.02 7.64 16.34
N ASN A 46 8.40 7.13 17.50
CA ASN A 46 9.77 7.19 18.00
C ASN A 46 10.60 5.96 17.56
N ALA A 47 11.38 6.09 16.49
CA ALA A 47 12.24 4.99 16.01
C ALA A 47 13.33 4.54 17.01
N LYS A 48 13.70 5.40 17.97
CA LYS A 48 14.74 5.12 18.97
C LYS A 48 14.18 4.70 20.34
N GLY A 49 12.86 4.56 20.46
CA GLY A 49 12.23 4.14 21.70
C GLY A 49 12.50 2.67 22.02
N ASP A 50 12.63 2.35 23.30
CA ASP A 50 12.70 0.96 23.76
C ASP A 50 11.28 0.38 23.83
N PHE A 51 10.93 -0.42 22.83
CA PHE A 51 9.62 -1.04 22.70
C PHE A 51 9.77 -2.56 22.63
N LYS A 52 9.45 -3.22 23.74
CA LYS A 52 9.58 -4.67 23.88
C LYS A 52 8.47 -5.44 23.16
N LEU A 53 7.25 -4.90 23.10
CA LEU A 53 6.15 -5.57 22.41
C LEU A 53 6.14 -5.19 20.94
N LYS A 54 6.24 -6.19 20.05
CA LYS A 54 6.14 -6.01 18.60
C LYS A 54 5.00 -6.84 18.04
N TYR A 55 4.21 -6.23 17.18
CA TYR A 55 3.16 -6.90 16.43
C TYR A 55 3.28 -6.57 14.96
N ALA A 56 3.01 -7.54 14.10
CA ALA A 56 2.99 -7.36 12.66
C ALA A 56 1.65 -7.77 12.07
N VAL A 57 1.25 -7.07 11.01
CA VAL A 57 0.18 -7.51 10.12
C VAL A 57 0.81 -8.34 9.02
N VAL A 58 0.29 -9.53 8.82
CA VAL A 58 0.79 -10.52 7.85
C VAL A 58 -0.30 -10.82 6.84
N ALA A 59 0.08 -10.88 5.56
CA ALA A 59 -0.84 -11.27 4.50
C ALA A 59 -1.21 -12.76 4.63
N GLY A 60 -2.49 -13.08 4.59
CA GLY A 60 -2.98 -14.46 4.56
C GLY A 60 -2.97 -15.07 3.17
N ASN A 61 -3.11 -14.24 2.13
CA ASN A 61 -3.14 -14.65 0.73
C ASN A 61 -2.25 -13.72 -0.13
N PRO A 62 -1.74 -14.19 -1.27
CA PRO A 62 -0.98 -13.33 -2.18
C PRO A 62 -1.90 -12.26 -2.76
N VAL A 63 -1.49 -10.99 -2.63
CA VAL A 63 -2.33 -9.84 -2.99
C VAL A 63 -1.50 -8.65 -3.42
N GLN A 64 -2.05 -7.82 -4.32
CA GLN A 64 -1.50 -6.49 -4.57
C GLN A 64 -2.13 -5.47 -3.65
N ILE A 65 -1.32 -4.57 -3.09
CA ILE A 65 -1.77 -3.50 -2.19
C ILE A 65 -1.35 -2.16 -2.81
N ARG A 66 -2.32 -1.30 -3.15
CA ARG A 66 -2.01 0.03 -3.69
C ARG A 66 -1.37 0.94 -2.64
N SER A 67 -0.56 1.89 -3.10
CA SER A 67 0.06 2.90 -2.22
C SER A 67 -0.96 3.71 -1.40
N ASN A 68 -2.16 3.96 -1.94
CA ASN A 68 -3.23 4.66 -1.22
C ASN A 68 -3.79 3.85 -0.04
N SER A 69 -3.89 2.53 -0.21
CA SER A 69 -4.34 1.60 0.84
C SER A 69 -3.30 1.47 1.94
N LEU A 70 -2.01 1.38 1.58
CA LEU A 70 -0.91 1.40 2.56
C LEU A 70 -0.89 2.68 3.39
N GLU A 71 -0.99 3.85 2.75
CA GLU A 71 -1.04 5.13 3.47
C GLU A 71 -2.28 5.26 4.36
N SER A 72 -3.45 4.81 3.89
CA SER A 72 -4.68 4.80 4.69
C SER A 72 -4.55 3.88 5.92
N ALA A 73 -3.92 2.71 5.76
CA ALA A 73 -3.67 1.78 6.84
C ALA A 73 -2.68 2.37 7.86
N ARG A 74 -1.60 3.02 7.40
CA ARG A 74 -0.64 3.75 8.24
C ARG A 74 -1.32 4.81 9.08
N MET A 75 -2.09 5.70 8.44
CA MET A 75 -2.78 6.80 9.11
C MET A 75 -3.78 6.30 10.15
N MET A 76 -4.50 5.21 9.84
CA MET A 76 -5.47 4.62 10.78
C MET A 76 -4.79 4.06 12.03
N ALA A 77 -3.72 3.28 11.86
CA ALA A 77 -2.93 2.75 12.98
C ALA A 77 -2.31 3.88 13.79
N ALA A 78 -1.61 4.81 13.14
CA ALA A 78 -0.92 5.92 13.79
C ALA A 78 -1.89 6.80 14.59
N LYS A 79 -3.04 7.16 14.03
CA LYS A 79 -4.05 7.97 14.73
C LYS A 79 -4.59 7.28 15.98
N HIS A 80 -4.80 5.97 15.93
CA HIS A 80 -5.28 5.22 17.09
C HIS A 80 -4.21 5.13 18.18
N LEU A 81 -2.96 4.82 17.81
CA LEU A 81 -1.85 4.72 18.75
C LEU A 81 -1.52 6.08 19.38
N ALA A 82 -1.45 7.15 18.60
CA ALA A 82 -1.21 8.51 19.10
C ALA A 82 -2.26 8.94 20.12
N LYS A 83 -3.53 8.61 19.89
CA LYS A 83 -4.61 8.92 20.84
C LYS A 83 -4.46 8.24 22.20
N GLN A 84 -3.89 7.03 22.24
CA GLN A 84 -3.81 6.20 23.45
C GLN A 84 -2.45 6.28 24.16
N LEU A 85 -1.36 6.49 23.42
CA LEU A 85 0.03 6.34 23.90
C LEU A 85 0.88 7.59 23.72
N SER A 86 0.34 8.67 23.11
CA SER A 86 1.07 9.83 22.58
C SER A 86 1.94 9.54 21.36
N ASP A 87 2.37 10.57 20.63
CA ASP A 87 3.15 10.43 19.40
C ASP A 87 4.53 9.76 19.61
N ASN A 88 5.11 9.88 20.80
CA ASN A 88 6.40 9.29 21.15
C ASN A 88 6.30 7.92 21.82
N GLY A 89 5.08 7.47 22.17
CA GLY A 89 4.87 6.22 22.91
C GLY A 89 4.74 4.97 22.05
N PHE A 90 4.97 5.07 20.74
CA PHE A 90 4.95 3.92 19.84
C PHE A 90 5.93 4.10 18.67
N PHE A 91 6.21 3.00 17.98
CA PHE A 91 6.87 3.00 16.68
C PHE A 91 6.04 2.19 15.68
N LEU A 92 5.72 2.77 14.53
CA LEU A 92 4.99 2.13 13.45
C LEU A 92 5.83 2.17 12.18
N LYS A 93 5.96 1.02 11.51
CA LYS A 93 6.69 0.89 10.25
C LYS A 93 5.89 0.11 9.20
N ILE A 94 5.77 0.66 8.01
CA ILE A 94 5.37 -0.10 6.82
C ILE A 94 6.61 -0.79 6.26
N LEU A 95 6.52 -2.11 6.09
CA LEU A 95 7.64 -2.95 5.65
C LEU A 95 7.66 -3.12 4.13
N VAL A 96 6.51 -2.99 3.47
CA VAL A 96 6.37 -3.21 2.03
C VAL A 96 6.44 -1.91 1.23
N PHE A 97 7.20 -1.90 0.13
CA PHE A 97 7.31 -0.75 -0.76
C PHE A 97 6.53 -0.99 -2.07
N PRO A 98 5.78 0.00 -2.59
CA PRO A 98 5.00 -0.15 -3.80
C PRO A 98 5.86 -0.05 -5.08
N HIS A 99 6.55 -1.13 -5.42
CA HIS A 99 7.40 -1.18 -6.63
C HIS A 99 6.63 -1.38 -7.93
N HIS A 100 5.48 -2.04 -7.88
CA HIS A 100 4.76 -2.46 -9.09
C HIS A 100 3.94 -1.32 -9.66
N VAL A 101 4.13 -1.02 -10.94
CA VAL A 101 3.35 -0.02 -11.66
C VAL A 101 2.09 -0.65 -12.24
N LEU A 102 0.94 -0.13 -11.83
CA LEU A 102 -0.36 -0.44 -12.40
C LEU A 102 -0.55 0.33 -13.70
N ARG A 103 -1.18 -0.30 -14.69
CA ARG A 103 -1.47 0.30 -15.99
C ARG A 103 -2.95 0.28 -16.27
N GLU A 104 -3.40 1.30 -16.98
CA GLU A 104 -4.78 1.46 -17.42
C GLU A 104 -4.83 1.92 -18.87
N LYS A 105 -5.65 1.25 -19.69
CA LYS A 105 -6.13 1.85 -20.93
C LYS A 105 -7.29 2.77 -20.59
N ALA A 106 -7.06 4.07 -20.66
CA ALA A 106 -8.11 5.06 -20.47
C ALA A 106 -9.01 5.06 -21.71
N LEU A 107 -10.31 4.84 -21.50
CA LEU A 107 -11.33 4.99 -22.54
C LEU A 107 -11.99 6.35 -22.34
N ALA A 108 -12.19 7.09 -23.42
CA ALA A 108 -13.02 8.29 -23.35
C ALA A 108 -14.45 7.86 -22.99
N THR A 109 -15.02 8.50 -21.97
CA THR A 109 -16.39 8.24 -21.50
C THR A 109 -17.19 9.53 -21.64
N GLY A 110 -18.41 9.45 -22.17
CA GLY A 110 -19.28 10.61 -22.40
C GLY A 110 -20.02 10.52 -23.73
N ALA A 111 -20.93 11.47 -23.99
CA ALA A 111 -21.63 11.54 -25.27
C ALA A 111 -20.64 11.84 -26.41
N GLY A 112 -20.68 11.04 -27.49
CA GLY A 112 -19.79 11.18 -28.65
C GLY A 112 -18.36 10.65 -28.45
N ALA A 113 -18.07 9.99 -27.32
CA ALA A 113 -16.74 9.42 -27.07
C ALA A 113 -16.40 8.23 -27.98
N ASP A 114 -17.43 7.53 -28.49
CA ASP A 114 -17.35 6.47 -29.48
C ASP A 114 -16.68 6.94 -30.79
N ARG A 115 -16.93 8.20 -31.18
CA ARG A 115 -16.36 8.80 -32.40
C ARG A 115 -14.86 9.08 -32.30
N LEU A 116 -14.34 9.21 -31.08
CA LEU A 116 -12.94 9.51 -30.77
C LEU A 116 -12.17 8.27 -30.27
N SER A 117 -12.87 7.17 -30.00
CA SER A 117 -12.29 5.97 -29.41
C SER A 117 -11.84 4.99 -30.48
N GLU A 118 -10.56 4.63 -30.49
CA GLU A 118 -10.03 3.54 -31.33
C GLU A 118 -10.38 2.12 -30.81
N GLY A 119 -11.34 2.02 -29.88
CA GLY A 119 -11.77 0.77 -29.28
C GLY A 119 -10.61 0.06 -28.57
N MET A 120 -10.28 -1.16 -29.00
CA MET A 120 -9.22 -2.00 -28.40
C MET A 120 -7.86 -1.93 -29.09
N ARG A 121 -7.72 -1.19 -30.19
CA ARG A 121 -6.42 -0.96 -30.84
C ARG A 121 -5.43 -0.29 -29.86
N HIS A 122 -4.14 -0.65 -29.92
CA HIS A 122 -3.10 -0.16 -28.99
C HIS A 122 -3.51 -0.27 -27.50
N SER A 123 -3.87 -1.47 -27.06
CA SER A 123 -4.42 -1.73 -25.73
C SER A 123 -3.43 -1.61 -24.57
N PHE A 124 -2.14 -1.37 -24.85
CA PHE A 124 -1.13 -1.18 -23.82
C PHE A 124 -1.38 0.13 -23.05
N GLY A 125 -1.86 -0.02 -21.83
CA GLY A 125 -2.25 1.09 -20.97
C GLY A 125 -1.09 1.96 -20.48
N ARG A 126 -1.42 3.20 -20.12
CA ARG A 126 -0.50 4.15 -19.47
C ARG A 126 -0.38 3.81 -17.96
N PRO A 127 0.75 4.12 -17.31
CA PRO A 127 0.86 4.00 -15.85
C PRO A 127 -0.22 4.81 -15.12
N ALA A 128 -0.92 4.16 -14.19
CA ALA A 128 -2.04 4.74 -13.44
C ALA A 128 -1.78 4.83 -11.93
N GLY A 129 -0.90 3.98 -11.40
CA GLY A 129 -0.61 3.95 -9.96
C GLY A 129 0.52 3.00 -9.60
N GLN A 130 0.85 2.94 -8.31
CA GLN A 130 1.84 2.02 -7.76
C GLN A 130 1.20 1.11 -6.71
N ALA A 131 1.67 -0.14 -6.66
CA ALA A 131 1.23 -1.16 -5.73
C ALA A 131 2.42 -1.99 -5.22
N ALA A 132 2.32 -2.47 -3.98
CA ALA A 132 3.17 -3.51 -3.44
C ALA A 132 2.57 -4.86 -3.84
N ARG A 133 3.41 -5.81 -4.26
CA ARG A 133 3.02 -7.22 -4.37
C ARG A 133 3.45 -7.90 -3.09
N VAL A 134 2.53 -8.59 -2.46
CA VAL A 134 2.75 -9.24 -1.16
C VAL A 134 2.38 -10.70 -1.31
N ASP A 135 3.25 -11.59 -0.85
CA ASP A 135 3.03 -13.02 -0.84
C ASP A 135 2.33 -13.46 0.46
N ALA A 136 1.73 -14.65 0.46
CA ALA A 136 1.17 -15.21 1.68
C ALA A 136 2.26 -15.39 2.75
N GLY A 137 1.95 -15.02 3.99
CA GLY A 137 2.90 -15.06 5.11
C GLY A 137 3.85 -13.86 5.19
N GLN A 138 3.83 -12.94 4.21
CA GLN A 138 4.70 -11.77 4.24
C GLN A 138 4.15 -10.67 5.17
N ARG A 139 5.03 -10.07 5.98
CA ARG A 139 4.71 -8.96 6.89
C ARG A 139 4.53 -7.64 6.11
N ILE A 140 3.40 -6.98 6.29
CA ILE A 140 3.01 -5.74 5.60
C ILE A 140 3.41 -4.51 6.44
N MET A 141 3.05 -4.51 7.71
CA MET A 141 3.30 -3.43 8.66
C MET A 141 3.63 -3.99 10.03
N MET A 142 4.37 -3.22 10.82
CA MET A 142 4.81 -3.57 12.16
C MET A 142 4.58 -2.40 13.10
N ALA A 143 4.04 -2.66 14.29
CA ALA A 143 3.89 -1.71 15.37
C ALA A 143 4.61 -2.22 16.61
N CYS A 144 5.37 -1.35 17.27
CA CYS A 144 6.07 -1.62 18.51
C CYS A 144 5.57 -0.66 19.60
N VAL A 145 5.33 -1.18 20.80
CA VAL A 145 4.85 -0.43 21.96
C VAL A 145 5.52 -0.88 23.27
N PRO A 146 5.39 -0.10 24.36
CA PRO A 146 5.80 -0.52 25.69
C PRO A 146 5.01 -1.73 26.21
N GLU A 147 5.54 -2.44 27.21
CA GLU A 147 4.87 -3.57 27.85
C GLU A 147 3.50 -3.20 28.44
N GLY A 148 2.57 -4.16 28.50
CA GLY A 148 1.22 -3.98 29.05
C GLY A 148 0.24 -3.24 28.15
N LYS A 149 0.59 -3.01 26.88
CA LYS A 149 -0.25 -2.29 25.89
C LYS A 149 -0.70 -3.17 24.71
N ASP A 150 -0.73 -4.49 24.90
CA ASP A 150 -1.07 -5.47 23.87
C ASP A 150 -2.44 -5.23 23.22
N GLU A 151 -3.47 -4.95 24.01
CA GLU A 151 -4.83 -4.73 23.49
C GLU A 151 -4.92 -3.49 22.60
N ILE A 152 -4.23 -2.42 22.97
CA ILE A 152 -4.21 -1.16 22.22
C ILE A 152 -3.57 -1.37 20.84
N VAL A 153 -2.49 -2.15 20.76
CA VAL A 153 -1.84 -2.45 19.48
C VAL A 153 -2.67 -3.39 18.63
N LYS A 154 -3.23 -4.45 19.22
CA LYS A 154 -4.11 -5.37 18.50
C LYS A 154 -5.29 -4.62 17.88
N GLU A 155 -5.92 -3.71 18.63
CA GLU A 155 -7.01 -2.89 18.11
C GLU A 155 -6.55 -1.90 17.04
N ALA A 156 -5.39 -1.25 17.21
CA ALA A 156 -4.82 -0.36 16.18
C ALA A 156 -4.57 -1.09 14.87
N LEU A 157 -3.95 -2.28 14.93
CA LEU A 157 -3.65 -3.10 13.77
C LEU A 157 -4.92 -3.70 13.16
N ARG A 158 -5.91 -4.10 13.97
CA ARG A 158 -7.23 -4.54 13.48
C ARG A 158 -7.93 -3.45 12.67
N ARG A 159 -7.85 -2.19 13.09
CA ARG A 159 -8.38 -1.08 12.30
C ARG A 159 -7.60 -0.87 11.01
N ALA A 160 -6.28 -1.05 11.05
CA ALA A 160 -5.44 -0.94 9.86
C ALA A 160 -5.73 -2.05 8.82
N THR A 161 -5.99 -3.29 9.25
CA THR A 161 -6.33 -4.39 8.34
C THR A 161 -7.62 -4.12 7.55
N THR A 162 -8.59 -3.38 8.10
CA THR A 162 -9.79 -2.96 7.34
C THR A 162 -9.49 -2.08 6.12
N LYS A 163 -8.30 -1.48 6.06
CA LYS A 163 -7.85 -0.63 4.94
C LYS A 163 -7.05 -1.41 3.89
N LEU A 164 -6.64 -2.64 4.22
CA LEU A 164 -5.86 -3.49 3.34
C LEU A 164 -6.77 -4.43 2.53
N PRO A 165 -6.40 -4.76 1.30
CA PRO A 165 -7.09 -5.80 0.53
C PRO A 165 -6.66 -7.19 1.00
N GLY A 166 -7.55 -8.17 0.85
CA GLY A 166 -7.28 -9.57 1.18
C GLY A 166 -7.42 -9.89 2.68
N ALA A 167 -7.22 -11.16 3.01
CA ALA A 167 -7.20 -11.62 4.39
C ALA A 167 -5.86 -11.24 5.03
N CYS A 168 -5.91 -10.63 6.20
CA CYS A 168 -4.73 -10.27 6.99
C CYS A 168 -4.85 -10.87 8.39
N ARG A 169 -3.73 -11.33 8.93
CA ARG A 169 -3.61 -11.82 10.31
C ARG A 169 -2.70 -10.90 11.11
N ILE A 170 -2.91 -10.83 12.41
CA ILE A 170 -2.06 -10.06 13.34
C ILE A 170 -1.25 -11.07 14.13
N GLU A 171 0.07 -10.92 14.12
CA GLU A 171 0.99 -11.82 14.81
C GLU A 171 1.87 -11.03 15.77
N LYS A 172 2.10 -11.59 16.95
CA LYS A 172 3.14 -11.08 17.85
C LYS A 172 4.49 -11.50 17.27
N VAL A 173 5.40 -10.55 17.17
CA VAL A 173 6.77 -10.76 16.70
C VAL A 173 7.67 -10.73 17.91
N GLU A 174 8.46 -11.78 18.11
CA GLU A 174 9.53 -11.81 19.11
C GLU A 174 10.70 -10.91 18.67
#